data_AF-A0A4Q6BL26-F1
#
_entry.id   AF-A0A4Q6BL26-F1
#
_cell.length_a   1.000
_cell.length_b   1.000
_cell.length_c   1.000
_cell.angle_alpha   90.00
_cell.angle_beta   90.00
_cell.angle_gamma   90.00
#
_symmetry.space_group_name_H-M   'P 1'
#
loop_
_entity.id
_entity.type
_entity.pdbx_description
1 polymer ?
#
loop_
_entity_poly.entity_id
_entity_poly.type
_entity_poly.pdbx_seq_one_letter_code
_entity_poly.pdbx_strand_id
1 'polypeptide(L)'
;MGLVLGTGLLAPLPLASAYVHTLTPGGCNPVHWAQTCVFVSPDPVGLPDLPQRDVERIVQSAVGGWQTPAGSYLQLESLQASESREAAVDGWQTILFRSTTWCRPADSSGPALCYDSAANALTTISYVRDELDASNDGRIIDADIELVAYVADGGQSIRGGVVA
;
A
#
# COMPACT_ATOMS: atom_id res chain seq x y z
N MET A 1 27.07 -16.57 -52.41
CA MET A 1 27.22 -16.62 -50.95
C MET A 1 27.43 -15.20 -50.47
N GLY A 2 26.40 -14.56 -49.92
CA GLY A 2 26.50 -13.19 -49.39
C GLY A 2 25.54 -13.07 -48.21
N LEU A 3 26.09 -13.11 -47.00
CA LEU A 3 25.32 -12.99 -45.76
C LEU A 3 25.29 -11.50 -45.38
N VAL A 4 24.11 -10.89 -45.43
CA VAL A 4 23.89 -9.53 -44.93
C VAL A 4 23.68 -9.64 -43.42
N LEU A 5 24.65 -9.16 -42.64
CA LEU A 5 24.51 -8.98 -41.20
C LEU A 5 23.58 -7.78 -40.95
N GLY A 6 22.32 -8.07 -40.61
CA GLY A 6 21.37 -7.08 -40.11
C GLY A 6 21.70 -6.71 -38.66
N THR A 7 22.34 -5.57 -38.46
CA THR A 7 22.52 -4.94 -37.15
C THR A 7 21.16 -4.42 -36.68
N GLY A 8 20.46 -5.20 -35.86
CA GLY A 8 19.25 -4.73 -35.17
C GLY A 8 19.63 -3.66 -34.15
N LEU A 9 19.20 -2.42 -34.37
CA LEU A 9 19.22 -1.39 -33.34
C LEU A 9 18.28 -1.82 -32.21
N LEU A 10 18.87 -2.22 -31.08
CA LEU A 10 18.16 -2.28 -29.80
C LEU A 10 17.92 -0.84 -29.35
N ALA A 11 16.73 -0.30 -29.64
CA ALA A 11 16.30 0.96 -29.04
C ALA A 11 16.12 0.73 -27.51
N PRO A 12 16.73 1.54 -26.64
CA PRO A 12 16.46 1.46 -25.21
C PRO A 12 14.99 1.81 -24.97
N LEU A 13 14.26 0.92 -24.31
CA LEU A 13 12.89 1.19 -23.87
C LEU A 13 12.93 2.38 -22.90
N PRO A 14 12.07 3.40 -23.08
CA PRO A 14 11.96 4.46 -22.09
C PRO A 14 11.52 3.84 -20.77
N LEU A 15 12.27 4.13 -19.70
CA LEU A 15 11.82 3.85 -18.34
C LEU A 15 10.48 4.56 -18.16
N ALA A 16 9.41 3.80 -17.91
CA ALA A 16 8.10 4.37 -17.63
C ALA A 16 8.20 5.15 -16.31
N SER A 17 8.27 6.48 -16.40
CA SER A 17 8.32 7.40 -15.24
C SER A 17 6.94 8.02 -14.96
N ALA A 18 5.87 7.30 -15.24
CA ALA A 18 4.52 7.76 -14.95
C ALA A 18 4.17 7.42 -13.50
N TYR A 19 4.46 8.34 -12.57
CA TYR A 19 3.73 8.37 -11.30
C TYR A 19 2.40 9.07 -11.54
N VAL A 20 1.30 8.50 -11.04
CA VAL A 20 0.01 9.20 -11.02
C VAL A 20 -0.03 10.01 -9.74
N HIS A 21 0.00 11.34 -9.87
CA HIS A 21 -0.28 12.23 -8.75
C HIS A 21 -1.78 12.36 -8.58
N THR A 22 -2.29 11.96 -7.43
CA THR A 22 -3.64 12.34 -7.01
C THR A 22 -3.63 13.80 -6.60
N LEU A 23 -4.55 14.59 -7.16
CA LEU A 23 -4.74 15.99 -6.80
C LEU A 23 -6.00 16.17 -5.95
N THR A 24 -5.98 17.16 -5.06
CA THR A 24 -7.16 17.55 -4.30
C THR A 24 -8.24 18.13 -5.23
N PRO A 25 -9.52 17.77 -5.01
CA PRO A 25 -10.61 18.46 -5.69
C PRO A 25 -10.65 19.94 -5.29
N GLY A 26 -10.85 20.84 -6.25
CA GLY A 26 -10.96 22.29 -6.01
C GLY A 26 -9.61 23.00 -5.88
N GLY A 27 -8.71 22.50 -5.03
CA GLY A 27 -7.39 23.09 -4.78
C GLY A 27 -6.30 22.71 -5.80
N CYS A 28 -6.46 21.58 -6.50
CA CYS A 28 -5.47 21.05 -7.46
C CYS A 28 -4.07 20.83 -6.86
N ASN A 29 -3.98 20.64 -5.54
CA ASN A 29 -2.72 20.41 -4.83
C ASN A 29 -2.42 18.91 -4.78
N PRO A 30 -1.14 18.48 -4.86
CA PRO A 30 -0.80 17.07 -4.77
C PRO A 30 -1.08 16.51 -3.38
N VAL A 31 -1.66 15.31 -3.34
CA VAL A 31 -1.75 14.53 -2.10
C VAL A 31 -0.33 14.09 -1.71
N HIS A 32 0.10 14.41 -0.49
CA HIS A 32 1.51 14.25 -0.08
C HIS A 32 1.66 13.96 1.41
N TRP A 33 2.74 13.26 1.76
CA TRP A 33 3.19 13.16 3.15
C TRP A 33 3.90 14.45 3.55
N ALA A 34 3.43 15.09 4.63
CA ALA A 34 4.09 16.27 5.19
C ALA A 34 5.19 15.93 6.21
N GLN A 35 5.26 14.67 6.65
CA GLN A 35 6.31 14.17 7.54
C GLN A 35 7.34 13.32 6.78
N THR A 36 8.57 13.31 7.30
CA THR A 36 9.67 12.49 6.80
C THR A 36 9.53 11.04 7.25
N CYS A 37 9.17 10.78 8.51
CA CYS A 37 9.07 9.42 9.06
C CYS A 37 7.61 8.99 9.17
N VAL A 38 7.24 7.92 8.47
CA VAL A 38 5.91 7.30 8.54
C VAL A 38 6.06 5.89 9.09
N PHE A 39 5.29 5.58 10.13
CA PHE A 39 5.41 4.32 10.85
C PHE A 39 4.29 3.39 10.44
N VAL A 40 4.64 2.19 9.98
CA VAL A 40 3.70 1.18 9.53
C VAL A 40 3.74 -0.01 10.47
N SER A 41 2.57 -0.51 10.89
CA SER A 41 2.45 -1.65 11.80
C SER A 41 1.50 -2.71 11.23
N PRO A 42 1.84 -4.00 11.24
CA PRO A 42 0.88 -5.05 10.96
C PRO A 42 -0.12 -5.19 12.10
N ASP A 43 -1.36 -5.52 11.78
CA ASP A 43 -2.38 -5.85 12.77
C ASP A 43 -1.99 -7.14 13.56
N PRO A 44 -2.19 -7.17 14.89
CA PRO A 44 -1.82 -8.32 15.73
C PRO A 44 -2.70 -9.56 15.53
N VAL A 45 -3.85 -9.46 14.87
CA VAL A 45 -4.64 -10.62 14.44
C VAL A 45 -3.85 -11.45 13.42
N GLY A 46 -3.05 -10.78 12.58
CA GLY A 46 -2.10 -11.41 11.68
C GLY A 46 -2.72 -12.42 10.72
N LEU A 47 -1.99 -13.50 10.48
CA LEU A 47 -2.36 -14.58 9.56
C LEU A 47 -2.47 -15.90 10.32
N PRO A 48 -3.50 -16.73 10.04
CA PRO A 48 -3.70 -17.98 10.78
C PRO A 48 -2.55 -18.98 10.60
N ASP A 49 -1.93 -19.00 9.42
CA ASP A 49 -0.88 -19.97 9.05
C ASP A 49 0.53 -19.41 9.21
N LEU A 50 0.69 -18.16 9.65
CA LEU A 50 2.00 -17.51 9.78
C LEU A 50 2.14 -16.86 11.17
N PRO A 51 3.15 -17.24 11.96
CA PRO A 51 3.39 -16.60 13.25
C PRO A 51 3.57 -15.09 13.13
N GLN A 52 3.05 -14.32 14.09
CA GLN A 52 3.12 -12.84 14.06
C GLN A 52 4.54 -12.31 13.88
N ARG A 53 5.53 -12.92 14.54
CA ARG A 53 6.95 -12.56 14.39
C ARG A 53 7.47 -12.66 12.95
N ASP A 54 6.89 -13.57 12.16
CA ASP A 54 7.28 -13.80 10.77
C ASP A 54 6.56 -12.79 9.86
N VAL A 55 5.30 -12.42 10.18
CA VAL A 55 4.60 -11.28 9.56
C VAL A 55 5.40 -9.99 9.76
N GLU A 56 5.76 -9.67 11.01
CA GLU A 56 6.54 -8.47 11.35
C GLU A 56 7.89 -8.44 10.63
N ARG A 57 8.59 -9.59 10.55
CA ARG A 57 9.85 -9.70 9.81
C ARG A 57 9.65 -9.41 8.31
N ILE A 58 8.59 -9.94 7.72
CA ILE A 58 8.27 -9.72 6.30
C ILE A 58 7.93 -8.26 6.05
N VAL A 59 7.10 -7.64 6.90
CA VAL A 59 6.77 -6.20 6.80
C VAL A 59 8.05 -5.36 6.92
N GLN A 60 8.90 -5.63 7.91
CA GLN A 60 10.19 -4.94 8.05
C GLN A 60 11.06 -5.09 6.80
N SER A 61 11.13 -6.29 6.23
CA SER A 61 11.89 -6.53 4.98
C SER A 61 11.29 -5.78 3.80
N ALA A 62 9.96 -5.73 3.69
CA ALA A 62 9.26 -5.00 2.63
C ALA A 62 9.49 -3.49 2.75
N VAL A 63 9.35 -2.93 3.97
CA VAL A 63 9.69 -1.55 4.30
C VAL A 63 11.12 -1.23 3.90
N GLY A 64 12.08 -2.10 4.25
CA GLY A 64 13.48 -1.96 3.85
C GLY A 64 13.70 -1.96 2.33
N GLY A 65 12.87 -2.67 1.57
CA GLY A 65 12.90 -2.65 0.09
C GLY A 65 12.41 -1.34 -0.52
N TRP A 66 11.45 -0.67 0.13
CA TRP A 66 10.94 0.65 -0.29
C TRP A 66 11.89 1.80 0.05
N GLN A 67 12.88 1.57 0.91
CA GLN A 67 13.90 2.55 1.21
C GLN A 67 14.84 2.71 0.00
N THR A 68 14.63 3.78 -0.78
CA THR A 68 15.55 4.13 -1.86
C THR A 68 16.90 4.56 -1.29
N PRO A 69 18.04 4.00 -1.75
CA PRO A 69 19.35 4.49 -1.37
C PRO A 69 19.56 5.89 -1.98
N ALA A 70 19.30 6.92 -1.19
CA ALA A 70 19.42 8.37 -1.47
C ALA A 70 18.30 8.99 -2.34
N GLY A 71 17.55 9.94 -1.75
CA GLY A 71 16.77 10.95 -2.47
C GLY A 71 15.29 11.06 -2.10
N SER A 72 14.69 10.08 -1.43
CA SER A 72 13.31 10.19 -0.94
C SER A 72 13.24 11.03 0.34
N TYR A 73 12.32 12.00 0.37
CA TYR A 73 11.93 12.70 1.60
C TYR A 73 11.17 11.78 2.56
N LEU A 74 10.50 10.75 2.05
CA LEU A 74 9.76 9.78 2.83
C LEU A 74 10.68 8.64 3.29
N GLN A 75 10.68 8.39 4.60
CA GLN A 75 11.26 7.25 5.28
C GLN A 75 10.14 6.45 5.93
N LEU A 76 10.01 5.19 5.54
CA LEU A 76 9.08 4.24 6.15
C LEU A 76 9.78 3.48 7.28
N GLU A 77 9.13 3.39 8.43
CA GLU A 77 9.63 2.64 9.58
C GLU A 77 8.62 1.56 9.95
N SER A 78 9.09 0.33 10.17
CA SER A 78 8.24 -0.76 10.63
C SER A 78 8.15 -0.77 12.15
N LEU A 79 6.94 -0.80 12.69
CA LEU A 79 6.68 -1.09 14.10
C LEU A 79 6.23 -2.54 14.28
N GLN A 80 6.40 -3.06 15.50
CA GLN A 80 5.75 -4.29 15.92
C GLN A 80 4.23 -4.10 15.97
N ALA A 81 3.50 -5.21 15.88
CA ALA A 81 2.07 -5.18 16.11
C ALA A 81 1.78 -4.81 17.57
N SER A 82 0.81 -3.93 17.78
CA SER A 82 0.47 -3.41 19.12
C SER A 82 -0.97 -3.74 19.49
N GLU A 83 -1.91 -3.09 18.82
CA GLU A 83 -3.34 -3.24 19.07
C GLU A 83 -4.05 -3.47 17.74
N SER A 84 -5.15 -4.22 17.78
CA SER A 84 -5.96 -4.43 16.59
C SER A 84 -6.75 -3.19 16.25
N ARG A 85 -6.75 -2.83 14.97
CA ARG A 85 -7.41 -1.64 14.42
C ARG A 85 -8.26 -2.04 13.24
N GLU A 86 -9.19 -1.19 12.86
CA GLU A 86 -9.90 -1.31 11.58
C GLU A 86 -9.57 -0.09 10.75
N ALA A 87 -9.58 -0.23 9.42
CA ALA A 87 -9.15 0.83 8.53
C ALA A 87 -10.02 2.08 8.69
N ALA A 88 -9.46 3.15 9.24
CA ALA A 88 -10.17 4.34 9.71
C ALA A 88 -9.21 5.51 9.87
N VAL A 89 -9.75 6.73 9.95
CA VAL A 89 -8.91 7.92 10.20
C VAL A 89 -8.53 7.98 11.68
N ASP A 90 -7.48 7.25 12.07
CA ASP A 90 -6.97 7.18 13.45
C ASP A 90 -5.50 7.62 13.60
N GLY A 91 -4.81 7.86 12.47
CA GLY A 91 -3.44 8.32 12.42
C GLY A 91 -2.41 7.19 12.50
N TRP A 92 -2.84 5.93 12.44
CA TRP A 92 -1.99 4.75 12.48
C TRP A 92 -2.00 4.03 11.14
N GLN A 93 -0.83 3.91 10.52
CA GLN A 93 -0.74 3.25 9.23
C GLN A 93 -0.71 1.74 9.44
N THR A 94 -1.87 1.10 9.31
CA THR A 94 -2.04 -0.31 9.69
C THR A 94 -2.07 -1.21 8.47
N ILE A 95 -1.39 -2.36 8.54
CA ILE A 95 -1.50 -3.44 7.55
C ILE A 95 -2.42 -4.53 8.11
N LEU A 96 -3.61 -4.63 7.55
CA LEU A 96 -4.68 -5.55 7.93
C LEU A 96 -4.68 -6.77 7.00
N PHE A 97 -4.81 -7.95 7.58
CA PHE A 97 -4.90 -9.20 6.83
C PHE A 97 -6.32 -9.76 6.90
N ARG A 98 -7.02 -9.75 5.77
CA ARG A 98 -8.40 -10.27 5.68
C ARG A 98 -8.36 -11.77 5.38
N SER A 99 -8.29 -12.58 6.43
CA SER A 99 -8.05 -14.04 6.37
C SER A 99 -9.31 -14.91 6.33
N THR A 100 -10.49 -14.33 6.57
CA THR A 100 -11.77 -15.06 6.54
C THR A 100 -12.67 -14.61 5.41
N THR A 101 -12.81 -13.30 5.21
CA THR A 101 -13.70 -12.69 4.20
C THR A 101 -13.06 -11.44 3.62
N TRP A 102 -13.23 -11.18 2.33
CA TRP A 102 -12.78 -9.94 1.68
C TRP A 102 -13.73 -8.76 1.92
N CYS A 103 -13.94 -8.43 3.19
CA CYS A 103 -14.86 -7.37 3.57
C CYS A 103 -14.32 -6.61 4.77
N ARG A 104 -14.66 -5.32 4.85
CA ARG A 104 -14.71 -4.60 6.11
C ARG A 104 -15.89 -5.13 6.93
N PRO A 105 -15.70 -5.45 8.23
CA PRO A 105 -16.82 -5.80 9.10
C PRO A 105 -17.77 -4.62 9.27
N ALA A 106 -19.00 -4.91 9.69
CA ALA A 106 -19.93 -3.87 10.11
C ALA A 106 -19.44 -3.21 11.40
N ASP A 107 -19.60 -1.90 11.51
CA ASP A 107 -19.23 -1.11 12.68
C ASP A 107 -20.32 -0.08 13.01
N SER A 108 -20.01 0.87 13.92
CA SER A 108 -20.94 1.94 14.28
C SER A 108 -21.19 2.95 13.15
N SER A 109 -20.36 2.94 12.11
CA SER A 109 -20.44 3.85 10.95
C SER A 109 -21.24 3.25 9.79
N GLY A 110 -21.40 1.93 9.71
CA GLY A 110 -22.17 1.31 8.64
C GLY A 110 -22.19 -0.23 8.60
N PRO A 111 -22.92 -0.79 7.61
CA PRO A 111 -22.94 -2.23 7.38
C PRO A 111 -21.60 -2.74 6.86
N ALA A 112 -21.40 -4.05 6.90
CA ALA A 112 -20.23 -4.69 6.31
C ALA A 112 -20.12 -4.33 4.81
N LEU A 113 -18.90 -4.01 4.37
CA LEU A 113 -18.61 -3.63 2.99
C LEU A 113 -17.64 -4.64 2.38
N CYS A 114 -18.12 -5.43 1.42
CA CYS A 114 -17.29 -6.38 0.70
C CYS A 114 -16.65 -5.73 -0.52
N TYR A 115 -15.40 -6.11 -0.75
CA TYR A 115 -14.56 -5.55 -1.80
C TYR A 115 -14.67 -6.36 -3.10
N ASP A 116 -14.16 -5.79 -4.19
CA ASP A 116 -14.06 -6.50 -5.45
C ASP A 116 -13.14 -7.73 -5.30
N SER A 117 -13.65 -8.90 -5.67
CA SER A 117 -12.91 -10.17 -5.66
C SER A 117 -11.65 -10.19 -6.53
N ALA A 118 -11.53 -9.29 -7.51
CA ALA A 118 -10.33 -9.16 -8.35
C ALA A 118 -9.22 -8.33 -7.68
N ALA A 119 -9.50 -7.64 -6.56
CA ALA A 119 -8.52 -6.86 -5.83
C ALA A 119 -7.77 -7.73 -4.82
N ASN A 120 -6.44 -7.69 -4.86
CA ASN A 120 -5.58 -8.42 -3.91
C ASN A 120 -5.19 -7.59 -2.69
N ALA A 121 -5.38 -6.27 -2.79
CA ALA A 121 -5.08 -5.31 -1.75
C ALA A 121 -5.95 -4.08 -1.95
N LEU A 122 -6.24 -3.38 -0.86
CA LEU A 122 -6.78 -2.04 -0.87
C LEU A 122 -5.88 -1.14 -0.04
N THR A 123 -5.68 0.08 -0.52
CA THR A 123 -5.02 1.13 0.24
C THR A 123 -6.02 2.27 0.42
N THR A 124 -6.28 2.62 1.68
CA THR A 124 -7.14 3.75 2.01
C THR A 124 -6.25 4.88 2.47
N ILE A 125 -6.23 5.99 1.72
CA ILE A 125 -5.48 7.20 2.07
C ILE A 125 -6.46 8.28 2.48
N SER A 126 -6.28 8.82 3.68
CA SER A 126 -7.03 9.98 4.16
C SER A 126 -6.13 11.19 4.21
N TYR A 127 -6.62 12.30 3.66
CA TYR A 127 -5.88 13.56 3.56
C TYR A 127 -6.76 14.75 3.89
N VAL A 128 -6.12 15.85 4.31
CA VAL A 128 -6.80 17.12 4.59
C VAL A 128 -7.24 17.76 3.29
N ARG A 129 -8.49 18.23 3.24
CA ARG A 129 -8.99 19.10 2.16
C ARG A 129 -9.17 20.50 2.72
N ASP A 130 -8.38 21.44 2.23
CA ASP A 130 -8.40 22.84 2.66
C ASP A 130 -8.10 23.78 1.49
N GLU A 131 -9.13 24.11 0.70
CA GLU A 131 -8.96 24.93 -0.51
C GLU A 131 -8.44 26.35 -0.22
N LEU A 132 -8.46 26.80 1.04
CA LEU A 132 -7.98 28.13 1.45
C LEU A 132 -6.52 28.11 1.92
N ASP A 133 -5.95 26.94 2.21
CA ASP A 133 -4.56 26.77 2.61
C ASP A 133 -3.88 25.68 1.76
N ALA A 134 -3.29 26.10 0.65
CA ALA A 134 -2.57 25.22 -0.27
C ALA A 134 -1.39 24.47 0.37
N SER A 135 -0.88 24.92 1.53
CA SER A 135 0.21 24.21 2.23
C SER A 135 -0.29 23.03 3.08
N ASN A 136 -1.56 23.03 3.45
CA ASN A 136 -2.20 21.99 4.24
C ASN A 136 -3.13 21.11 3.39
N ASP A 137 -3.62 21.62 2.26
CA ASP A 137 -4.43 20.88 1.30
C ASP A 137 -3.65 19.70 0.68
N GLY A 138 -4.26 18.51 0.72
CA GLY A 138 -3.65 17.28 0.22
C GLY A 138 -2.72 16.59 1.21
N ARG A 139 -2.48 17.16 2.40
CA ARG A 139 -1.64 16.53 3.42
C ARG A 139 -2.27 15.21 3.89
N ILE A 140 -1.55 14.11 3.68
CA ILE A 140 -1.94 12.79 4.18
C ILE A 140 -1.85 12.79 5.71
N ILE A 141 -2.91 12.30 6.34
CA ILE A 141 -3.02 12.14 7.79
C ILE A 141 -3.12 10.69 8.21
N ASP A 142 -3.52 9.81 7.29
CA ASP A 142 -3.70 8.40 7.55
C ASP A 142 -3.59 7.56 6.28
N ALA A 143 -3.06 6.34 6.39
CA ALA A 143 -2.91 5.42 5.28
C ALA A 143 -2.91 3.96 5.75
N ASP A 144 -4.04 3.28 5.54
CA ASP A 144 -4.20 1.86 5.84
C ASP A 144 -4.05 0.99 4.60
N ILE A 145 -3.57 -0.24 4.81
CA ILE A 145 -3.49 -1.28 3.78
C ILE A 145 -4.26 -2.50 4.25
N GLU A 146 -5.17 -2.99 3.42
CA GLU A 146 -5.87 -4.25 3.63
C GLU A 146 -5.37 -5.24 2.57
N LEU A 147 -4.95 -6.44 2.99
CA LEU A 147 -4.41 -7.48 2.11
C LEU A 147 -5.31 -8.71 2.12
N VAL A 148 -5.54 -9.27 0.94
CA VAL A 148 -6.24 -10.55 0.82
C VAL A 148 -5.38 -11.66 1.42
N ALA A 149 -5.98 -12.41 2.35
CA ALA A 149 -5.27 -13.46 3.09
C ALA A 149 -6.08 -14.75 3.23
N TYR A 150 -7.27 -14.82 2.64
CA TYR A 150 -8.10 -16.01 2.62
C TYR A 150 -7.91 -16.77 1.31
N VAL A 151 -7.93 -18.09 1.36
CA VAL A 151 -7.99 -18.96 0.17
C VAL A 151 -9.45 -19.23 -0.10
N ALA A 152 -9.99 -18.71 -1.21
CA ALA A 152 -11.31 -19.11 -1.66
C ALA A 152 -11.24 -20.57 -2.14
N ASP A 153 -12.07 -21.46 -1.58
CA ASP A 153 -12.22 -22.84 -2.05
C ASP A 153 -12.53 -22.83 -3.56
N GLY A 154 -11.53 -23.19 -4.38
CA GLY A 154 -11.69 -23.47 -5.81
C GLY A 154 -11.09 -22.47 -6.82
N GLY A 155 -10.40 -21.40 -6.41
CA GLY A 155 -9.86 -20.40 -7.35
C GLY A 155 -8.48 -19.88 -6.98
N GLN A 156 -7.49 -20.25 -7.79
CA GLN A 156 -6.08 -19.81 -7.80
C GLN A 156 -5.49 -19.21 -6.52
N SER A 157 -4.58 -19.98 -5.92
CA SER A 157 -3.50 -19.48 -5.07
C SER A 157 -2.93 -18.19 -5.66
N ILE A 158 -3.16 -17.07 -4.97
CA ILE A 158 -2.35 -15.87 -5.18
C ILE A 158 -1.02 -16.20 -4.52
N ARG A 159 -0.17 -16.92 -5.26
CA ARG A 159 1.26 -16.89 -5.02
C ARG A 159 1.64 -15.43 -5.19
N GLY A 160 1.68 -14.70 -4.08
CA GLY A 160 2.24 -13.36 -4.00
C GLY A 160 3.67 -13.43 -4.50
N GLY A 161 3.84 -13.21 -5.80
CA GLY A 161 5.12 -12.88 -6.37
C GLY A 161 5.44 -11.50 -5.86
N VAL A 162 6.35 -11.44 -4.88
CA VAL A 162 7.11 -10.23 -4.59
C VAL A 162 7.84 -9.89 -5.88
N VAL A 163 7.34 -8.89 -6.62
CA VAL A 163 8.15 -8.23 -7.65
C VAL A 163 9.03 -7.27 -6.88
N ALA A 164 10.33 -7.58 -6.88
CA ALA A 164 11.40 -6.81 -6.26
C ALA A 164 11.51 -5.40 -6.83
#